data_AF-A0A6B3G712-F1
#
_entry.id   AF-A0A6B3G712-F1
#
_cell.length_a   1.000
_cell.length_b   1.000
_cell.length_c   1.000
_cell.angle_alpha   90.00
_cell.angle_beta   90.00
_cell.angle_gamma   90.00
#
_symmetry.space_group_name_H-M   'P 1'
#
loop_
_entity.id
_entity.type
_entity.pdbx_description
1 polymer ?
#
loop_
_entity_poly.entity_id
_entity_poly.type
_entity_poly.pdbx_seq_one_letter_code
_entity_poly.pdbx_strand_id
1 'polypeptide(L)' 'ALERKGFLRRDPHRPRAYEVRGSDQPSTQPTDTTGKPAASYVPLVGRIAAGGPILAEESVEDVFPLPRQL' A
#
# COMPACT_ATOMS: atom_id res chain seq x y z
N ALA A 1 6.48 8.52 12.40
CA ALA A 1 5.40 7.67 12.96
C ALA A 1 5.59 6.19 12.64
N LEU A 2 5.89 5.83 11.38
CA LEU A 2 6.04 4.42 10.95
C LEU A 2 7.28 3.70 11.50
N GLU A 3 8.41 4.39 11.68
CA GLU A 3 9.59 3.81 12.36
C GLU A 3 9.29 3.44 13.82
N ARG A 4 8.64 4.35 14.56
CA ARG A 4 8.19 4.09 15.94
C ARG A 4 7.18 2.95 16.02
N LYS A 5 6.38 2.76 14.97
CA LYS A 5 5.44 1.64 14.83
C LYS A 5 6.12 0.35 14.34
N GLY A 6 7.42 0.36 14.07
CA GLY A 6 8.20 -0.82 13.69
C GLY A 6 8.13 -1.22 12.22
N PHE A 7 7.38 -0.51 11.38
CA PHE A 7 7.19 -0.83 9.95
C PHE A 7 8.34 -0.39 9.06
N LEU A 8 9.09 0.64 9.46
CA LEU A 8 10.25 1.14 8.72
C LEU A 8 11.51 1.05 9.57
N ARG A 9 12.63 0.70 8.94
CA ARG A 9 13.98 0.76 9.52
C ARG A 9 14.87 1.64 8.66
N ARG A 10 15.55 2.60 9.27
CA ARG A 10 16.59 3.39 8.60
C ARG A 10 17.91 2.64 8.57
N ASP A 11 18.59 2.63 7.42
CA ASP A 11 19.95 2.10 7.29
C ASP A 11 20.97 3.10 7.87
N PRO A 12 21.78 2.72 8.88
CA PRO A 12 22.83 3.60 9.43
C PRO A 12 23.92 3.98 8.43
N HIS A 13 24.18 3.15 7.42
CA HIS A 13 25.30 3.33 6.47
C HIS A 13 24.88 4.00 5.16
N ARG A 14 23.58 4.17 4.91
CA ARG A 14 23.04 4.76 3.68
C ARG A 14 22.09 5.91 3.98
N PRO A 15 22.53 7.18 3.82
CA PRO A 15 21.67 8.32 4.11
C PRO A 15 20.42 8.29 3.22
N ARG A 16 19.25 8.49 3.84
CA ARG A 16 17.90 8.45 3.23
C ARG A 16 17.41 7.07 2.78
N ALA A 17 18.12 5.99 3.08
CA ALA A 17 17.61 4.65 2.84
C ALA A 17 16.70 4.20 3.99
N TYR A 18 15.50 3.75 3.64
CA TYR A 18 14.55 3.11 4.54
C TYR A 18 14.18 1.73 4.00
N GLU A 19 14.10 0.74 4.88
CA GLU A 19 13.65 -0.61 4.59
C GLU A 19 12.27 -0.84 5.21
N VAL A 20 11.40 -1.53 4.47
CA VAL A 20 10.07 -1.93 4.94
C VAL A 20 10.18 -3.28 5.64
N ARG A 21 9.74 -3.36 6.89
CA ARG A 21 9.65 -4.63 7.62
C ARG A 21 8.30 -5.30 7.36
N GLY A 22 8.33 -6.60 7.04
CA GLY A 22 7.13 -7.40 6.80
C GLY A 22 6.60 -7.40 5.37
N SER A 23 7.27 -6.72 4.43
CA SER A 23 6.91 -6.73 3.00
C SER A 23 7.20 -8.08 2.31
N ASP A 24 8.14 -8.86 2.86
CA ASP A 24 8.55 -10.18 2.33
C ASP A 24 7.72 -11.34 2.87
N GLN A 25 6.66 -11.08 3.64
CA GLN A 25 5.73 -12.17 3.95
C GLN A 25 5.02 -12.56 2.65
N PRO A 26 5.12 -13.82 2.18
CA PRO A 26 4.23 -14.29 1.13
C PRO A 26 2.81 -14.05 1.64
N SER A 27 2.05 -13.24 0.91
CA SER A 27 0.68 -12.93 1.30
C SER A 27 -0.09 -14.26 1.31
N THR A 28 -0.36 -14.79 2.50
CA THR A 28 -1.31 -15.90 2.63
C THR A 28 -2.62 -15.34 2.11
N GLN A 29 -3.02 -15.76 0.90
CA GLN A 29 -4.23 -15.22 0.28
C GLN A 29 -5.40 -15.58 1.18
N PRO A 30 -6.13 -14.59 1.71
CA PRO A 30 -7.39 -14.88 2.35
C PRO A 30 -8.30 -15.44 1.25
N THR A 31 -8.86 -16.62 1.47
CA THR A 31 -9.92 -17.16 0.61
C THR A 31 -11.26 -16.81 1.22
N ASP A 32 -12.26 -16.55 0.40
CA ASP A 32 -13.64 -16.44 0.85
C ASP A 32 -14.20 -17.81 1.30
N THR A 33 -15.44 -17.83 1.77
CA THR A 33 -16.14 -19.05 2.21
C THR A 33 -16.36 -20.07 1.09
N THR A 34 -16.12 -19.68 -0.17
CA THR A 34 -16.24 -20.53 -1.36
C THR A 34 -14.88 -20.99 -1.90
N GLY A 35 -13.78 -20.65 -1.21
CA GLY A 35 -12.42 -21.03 -1.60
C GLY A 35 -11.82 -20.17 -2.72
N LYS A 36 -12.46 -19.07 -3.10
CA LYS A 36 -11.94 -18.12 -4.10
C LYS A 36 -11.06 -17.06 -3.45
N PRO A 37 -10.12 -16.42 -4.19
CA PRO A 37 -9.35 -15.30 -3.65
C PRO A 37 -10.29 -14.22 -3.10
N ALA A 38 -10.13 -13.86 -1.82
CA ALA A 38 -10.94 -12.81 -1.22
C ALA A 38 -10.69 -11.48 -1.93
N ALA A 39 -11.77 -10.73 -2.16
CA ALA A 39 -11.70 -9.40 -2.73
C ALA A 39 -10.92 -8.46 -1.80
N SER A 40 -10.03 -7.68 -2.40
CA SER A 40 -9.39 -6.53 -1.77
C SER A 40 -10.17 -5.28 -2.17
N TYR A 41 -10.58 -4.48 -1.19
CA TYR A 41 -11.25 -3.20 -1.43
C TYR A 41 -10.19 -2.13 -1.72
N VAL A 42 -10.16 -1.62 -2.94
CA VAL A 42 -9.16 -0.67 -3.43
C VAL A 42 -9.85 0.65 -3.77
N PRO A 43 -9.35 1.81 -3.31
CA PRO A 43 -9.93 3.11 -3.64
C PRO A 43 -9.67 3.49 -5.09
N LEU A 44 -10.71 3.96 -5.77
CA LEU A 44 -10.60 4.71 -7.02
C LEU A 44 -10.28 6.16 -6.67
N VAL A 45 -9.09 6.60 -7.06
CA VAL A 45 -8.69 8.00 -6.94
C VAL A 45 -8.98 8.69 -8.26
N GLY A 46 -9.63 9.85 -8.17
CA GLY A 46 -10.03 10.66 -9.32
C GLY A 46 -8.87 11.34 -10.04
N ARG A 47 -9.11 12.56 -10.54
CA ARG A 47 -8.05 13.36 -11.16
C ARG A 47 -7.01 13.79 -10.12
N ILE A 48 -5.81 13.23 -10.23
CA ILE A 48 -4.65 13.62 -9.42
C ILE A 48 -3.85 14.67 -10.20
N ALA A 49 -3.75 15.87 -9.66
CA ALA A 49 -2.78 16.85 -10.15
C ALA A 49 -1.41 16.54 -9.52
N ALA A 50 -0.40 16.24 -10.35
CA ALA A 50 0.97 16.04 -9.89
C ALA A 50 1.91 17.03 -10.58
N GLY A 51 2.70 17.76 -9.79
CA GLY A 51 3.77 18.65 -10.26
C GLY A 51 4.57 19.17 -9.06
N GLY A 52 5.90 19.25 -9.16
CA GLY A 52 6.78 19.59 -8.03
C GLY A 52 6.53 20.99 -7.44
N PRO A 53 7.38 21.49 -6.52
CA PRO A 53 7.41 21.18 -5.08
C PRO A 53 6.06 20.99 -4.35
N ILE A 54 4.91 21.03 -5.02
CA ILE A 54 3.58 20.90 -4.42
C ILE A 54 3.22 19.41 -4.28
N LEU A 55 2.62 19.03 -3.14
CA LEU A 55 2.11 17.68 -2.92
C LEU A 55 0.92 17.43 -3.85
N ALA A 56 0.83 16.22 -4.38
CA ALA A 56 -0.39 15.79 -5.07
C ALA A 56 -1.54 15.76 -4.05
N GLU A 57 -2.63 16.45 -4.36
CA GLU A 57 -3.88 16.32 -3.62
C GLU A 57 -4.66 15.13 -4.21
N GLU A 58 -5.02 14.18 -3.37
CA GLU A 58 -5.84 13.03 -3.74
C GLU A 58 -7.30 13.23 -3.33
N SER A 59 -8.22 12.76 -4.15
CA SER A 59 -9.65 12.66 -3.82
C SER A 59 -10.13 11.26 -4.14
N VAL A 60 -10.58 10.53 -3.11
CA VAL A 60 -11.17 9.18 -3.27
C VAL A 60 -12.60 9.35 -3.76
N GLU A 61 -12.88 8.86 -4.97
CA GLU A 61 -14.21 8.97 -5.59
C GLU A 61 -15.08 7.76 -5.26
N ASP A 62 -14.49 6.56 -5.23
CA ASP A 62 -15.20 5.31 -4.92
C ASP A 62 -14.24 4.22 -4.40
N VAL A 63 -14.78 3.06 -4.01
CA VAL A 63 -14.02 1.88 -3.54
C VAL A 63 -14.52 0.62 -4.22
N PHE A 64 -13.64 -0.08 -4.95
CA PHE A 64 -14.00 -1.28 -5.70
C PHE A 64 -13.39 -2.57 -5.11
N PRO A 65 -14.12 -3.68 -5.13
CA PRO A 65 -13.56 -4.99 -4.84
C PRO A 65 -12.75 -5.50 -6.04
N LEU A 66 -11.47 -5.79 -5.85
CA LEU A 66 -10.59 -6.38 -6.87
C LEU A 66 -9.94 -7.67 -6.35
N PRO A 67 -9.77 -8.70 -7.20
CA PRO A 67 -8.98 -9.86 -6.85
C PRO A 67 -7.51 -9.45 -6.64
N ARG A 68 -6.82 -10.07 -5.68
CA ARG A 68 -5.41 -9.78 -5.38
C ARG A 68 -4.41 -10.21 -6.46
N GLN A 69 -4.86 -10.86 -7.53
CA GLN A 69 -4.04 -11.36 -8.64
C GLN A 69 -4.70 -10.97 -9.96
N LEU A 70 -3.92 -10.41 -10.89
CA LEU A 70 -4.26 -10.29 -12.32
C LEU A 70 -3.75 -11.52 -13.07
#